data_AF-A0A537N8B0-F1
#
_entry.id   AF-A0A537N8B0-F1
#
_cell.length_a   1.000
_cell.length_b   1.000
_cell.length_c   1.000
_cell.angle_alpha   90.00
_cell.angle_beta   90.00
_cell.angle_gamma   90.00
#
_symmetry.space_group_name_H-M   'P 1'
#
loop_
_entity.id
_entity.type
_entity.pdbx_description
1 polymer ?
#
loop_
_entity_poly.entity_id
_entity_poly.type
_entity_poly.pdbx_seq_one_letter_code
_entity_poly.pdbx_strand_id
1 'polypeptide(L)'
;MDAAQDVFVRLCTNDFRLLKTYDPARAGLSTWLAVVARSAAVDFARRRRQATSPIDEVPEAVLAVEDRHVEKLKIPVGLLTERQTLILKCLYDEERDVAEIAQLLKIDAQTVRSTHHKALLRLREHFKGEAP
;
A
#
# COMPACT_ATOMS: atom_id res chain seq x y z
N MET A 1 -19.27 11.67 11.14
CA MET A 1 -19.26 12.05 9.71
C MET A 1 -19.98 10.96 8.93
N ASP A 2 -20.84 11.30 7.97
CA ASP A 2 -21.49 10.31 7.10
C ASP A 2 -20.72 10.12 5.78
N ALA A 3 -21.13 9.14 4.97
CA ALA A 3 -20.44 8.78 3.74
C ALA A 3 -20.54 9.87 2.65
N ALA A 4 -21.64 10.63 2.61
CA ALA A 4 -21.81 11.69 1.61
C ALA A 4 -20.86 12.86 1.88
N GLN A 5 -20.71 13.23 3.15
CA GLN A 5 -19.77 14.25 3.59
C GLN A 5 -18.31 13.84 3.31
N ASP A 6 -17.93 12.56 3.52
CA ASP A 6 -16.58 12.05 3.23
C ASP A 6 -16.26 12.14 1.71
N VAL A 7 -17.24 11.87 0.84
CA VAL A 7 -17.11 12.08 -0.62
C VAL A 7 -16.85 13.54 -0.95
N PHE A 8 -17.65 14.45 -0.39
CA PHE A 8 -17.51 15.89 -0.64
C PHE A 8 -16.13 16.41 -0.21
N VAL A 9 -15.70 16.04 1.01
CA VAL A 9 -14.38 16.39 1.53
C VAL A 9 -13.29 15.87 0.60
N ARG A 10 -13.35 14.60 0.19
CA ARG A 10 -12.37 13.99 -0.72
C ARG A 10 -12.28 14.71 -2.06
N LEU A 11 -13.39 15.24 -2.59
CA LEU A 11 -13.40 16.04 -3.82
C LEU A 11 -12.73 17.41 -3.64
N CYS A 12 -12.91 18.05 -2.49
CA CYS A 12 -12.47 19.43 -2.24
C CYS A 12 -11.08 19.53 -1.61
N THR A 13 -10.61 18.49 -0.94
CA THR A 13 -9.28 18.45 -0.32
C THR A 13 -8.16 18.63 -1.34
N ASN A 14 -7.01 19.11 -0.86
CA ASN A 14 -5.79 19.29 -1.63
C ASN A 14 -6.03 20.15 -2.89
N ASP A 15 -6.68 21.30 -2.72
CA ASP A 15 -6.96 22.25 -3.81
C ASP A 15 -7.67 21.59 -5.01
N PHE A 16 -8.73 20.84 -4.72
CA PHE A 16 -9.58 20.15 -5.70
C PHE A 16 -8.80 19.23 -6.65
N ARG A 17 -7.63 18.70 -6.23
CA ARG A 17 -6.74 17.89 -7.08
C ARG A 17 -7.46 16.73 -7.75
N LEU A 18 -8.38 16.06 -7.04
CA LEU A 18 -9.13 14.93 -7.58
C LEU A 18 -10.09 15.37 -8.70
N LEU A 19 -10.80 16.48 -8.51
CA LEU A 19 -11.68 17.03 -9.55
C LEU A 19 -10.89 17.43 -10.80
N LYS A 20 -9.68 17.96 -10.64
CA LYS A 20 -8.77 18.28 -11.75
C LYS A 20 -8.33 17.07 -12.57
N THR A 21 -8.54 15.84 -12.07
CA THR A 21 -8.26 14.59 -12.83
C THR A 21 -9.44 14.11 -13.68
N TYR A 22 -10.60 14.77 -13.60
CA TYR A 22 -11.74 14.42 -14.44
C TYR A 22 -11.41 14.65 -15.92
N ASP A 23 -11.71 13.64 -16.72
CA ASP A 23 -11.51 13.67 -18.16
C ASP A 23 -12.82 13.28 -18.87
N PRO A 24 -13.49 14.23 -19.57
CA PRO A 24 -14.75 13.98 -20.25
C PRO A 24 -14.62 12.99 -21.41
N ALA A 25 -13.42 12.76 -21.96
CA ALA A 25 -13.21 11.77 -23.02
C ALA A 25 -13.29 10.33 -22.49
N ARG A 26 -13.13 10.11 -21.18
CA ARG A 26 -13.13 8.78 -20.56
C ARG A 26 -14.49 8.37 -20.01
N ALA A 27 -15.27 9.33 -19.47
CA ALA A 27 -16.61 9.09 -18.94
C ALA A 27 -17.40 10.39 -18.72
N GLY A 28 -18.73 10.27 -18.71
CA GLY A 28 -19.61 11.34 -18.23
C GLY A 28 -19.38 11.64 -16.74
N LEU A 29 -19.59 12.90 -16.35
CA LEU A 29 -19.34 13.38 -14.98
C LEU A 29 -20.09 12.55 -13.92
N SER A 30 -21.36 12.23 -14.15
CA SER A 30 -22.17 11.43 -13.22
C SER A 30 -21.59 10.04 -13.00
N THR A 31 -21.09 9.39 -14.07
CA THR A 31 -20.45 8.08 -14.00
C THR A 31 -19.14 8.15 -13.22
N TRP A 32 -18.32 9.16 -13.48
CA TRP A 32 -17.07 9.38 -12.76
C TRP A 32 -17.31 9.66 -11.27
N LEU A 33 -18.28 10.52 -10.94
CA LEU A 33 -18.69 10.80 -9.56
C LEU A 33 -19.23 9.56 -8.85
N ALA A 34 -20.02 8.72 -9.53
CA ALA A 34 -20.51 7.47 -8.95
C ALA A 34 -19.37 6.51 -8.58
N VAL A 35 -18.31 6.45 -9.40
CA VAL A 35 -17.11 5.66 -9.09
C VAL A 35 -16.40 6.20 -7.86
N VAL A 36 -16.15 7.52 -7.80
CA VAL A 36 -15.52 8.17 -6.64
C VAL A 36 -16.35 7.94 -5.37
N ALA A 37 -17.67 8.13 -5.46
CA ALA A 37 -18.59 7.94 -4.34
C ALA A 37 -18.60 6.49 -3.84
N ARG A 38 -18.61 5.51 -4.75
CA ARG A 38 -18.53 4.09 -4.40
C ARG A 38 -17.23 3.77 -3.65
N SER A 39 -16.09 4.25 -4.15
CA SER A 39 -14.80 4.03 -3.50
C SER A 39 -14.77 4.65 -2.09
N ALA A 40 -15.20 5.90 -1.95
CA ALA A 40 -15.26 6.57 -0.65
C ALA A 40 -16.24 5.89 0.33
N ALA A 41 -17.40 5.43 -0.13
CA ALA A 41 -18.36 4.70 0.70
C ALA A 41 -17.78 3.37 1.21
N VAL A 42 -17.04 2.65 0.35
CA VAL A 42 -16.32 1.42 0.75
C VAL A 42 -15.24 1.75 1.79
N ASP A 43 -14.45 2.81 1.56
CA ASP A 43 -13.42 3.24 2.51
C ASP A 43 -14.02 3.67 3.85
N PHE A 44 -15.15 4.37 3.82
CA PHE A 44 -15.93 4.75 5.00
C PHE A 44 -16.45 3.53 5.76
N ALA A 45 -17.03 2.55 5.06
CA ALA A 45 -17.51 1.31 5.66
C ALA A 45 -16.37 0.49 6.28
N ARG A 46 -15.19 0.44 5.64
CA ARG A 46 -13.99 -0.21 6.20
C ARG A 46 -13.51 0.48 7.47
N ARG A 47 -13.39 1.81 7.46
CA ARG A 47 -13.02 2.62 8.64
C ARG A 47 -14.00 2.42 9.78
N ARG A 48 -15.30 2.35 9.49
CA ARG A 48 -16.35 2.11 10.49
C ARG A 48 -16.36 0.67 11.02
N ARG A 49 -15.99 -0.31 10.18
CA ARG A 49 -15.89 -1.73 10.58
C ARG A 49 -14.68 -1.98 11.47
N GLN A 50 -13.64 -1.15 11.38
CA GLN A 50 -12.63 -1.02 12.41
C GLN A 50 -13.26 -0.33 13.61
N ALA A 51 -14.07 -1.07 14.38
CA ALA A 51 -14.56 -0.63 15.67
C ALA A 51 -13.33 -0.29 16.52
N THR A 52 -13.12 0.99 16.77
CA THR A 52 -12.14 1.45 17.73
C THR A 52 -12.80 1.30 19.09
N SER A 53 -12.39 0.30 19.86
CA SER A 53 -12.70 0.28 21.28
C SER A 53 -11.90 1.40 21.96
N PRO A 54 -12.49 2.10 22.95
CA PRO A 54 -11.72 2.94 23.85
C PRO A 54 -10.55 2.14 24.41
N ILE A 55 -9.36 2.74 24.47
CA ILE A 55 -8.14 2.06 24.94
C ILE A 55 -8.36 1.47 26.35
N ASP A 56 -9.13 2.17 27.20
CA ASP A 56 -9.48 1.74 28.56
C ASP A 56 -10.39 0.49 28.64
N GLU A 57 -11.07 0.12 27.55
CA GLU A 57 -11.99 -1.04 27.53
C GLU A 57 -11.34 -2.32 26.96
N VAL A 58 -10.08 -2.26 26.53
CA VAL A 58 -9.36 -3.44 26.01
C VAL A 58 -8.73 -4.20 27.17
N PRO A 59 -9.12 -5.48 27.43
CA PRO A 59 -8.50 -6.26 28.49
C PRO A 59 -6.98 -6.40 28.26
N GLU A 60 -6.18 -6.20 29.31
CA GLU A 60 -4.71 -6.25 29.25
C GLU A 60 -4.17 -7.57 28.68
N ALA A 61 -4.90 -8.67 28.89
CA ALA A 61 -4.62 -9.99 28.33
C ALA A 61 -4.70 -10.06 26.78
N VAL A 62 -5.43 -9.15 26.14
CA VAL A 62 -5.53 -9.02 24.67
C VAL A 62 -4.41 -8.12 24.12
N LEU A 63 -3.85 -7.25 24.97
CA LEU A 63 -2.70 -6.40 24.66
C LEU A 63 -1.37 -7.12 24.85
N ALA A 64 -1.38 -8.34 25.37
CA ALA A 64 -0.23 -9.23 25.36
C ALA A 64 0.19 -9.43 23.90
N VAL A 65 1.21 -8.67 23.48
CA VAL A 65 1.94 -8.93 22.25
C VAL A 65 2.52 -10.32 22.45
N GLU A 66 1.89 -11.33 21.85
CA GLU A 66 2.62 -12.54 21.50
C GLU A 66 3.85 -12.01 20.76
N ASP A 67 5.00 -12.20 21.38
CA ASP A 67 6.29 -11.96 20.77
C ASP A 67 6.40 -12.99 19.64
N ARG A 68 5.65 -12.74 18.57
CA ARG A 68 5.80 -13.39 17.29
C ARG A 68 7.17 -12.95 16.87
N HIS A 69 8.17 -13.70 17.33
CA HIS A 69 9.46 -13.76 16.71
C HIS A 69 9.16 -14.01 15.24
N VAL A 70 9.12 -12.91 14.47
CA VAL A 70 9.12 -12.98 13.02
C VAL A 70 10.50 -13.55 12.77
N GLU A 71 10.58 -14.87 12.58
CA GLU A 71 11.82 -15.51 12.15
C GLU A 71 12.28 -14.71 10.94
N LYS A 72 13.39 -13.98 11.12
CA LYS A 72 13.93 -13.16 10.05
C LYS A 72 14.19 -14.11 8.89
N LEU A 73 13.48 -13.91 7.79
CA LEU A 73 13.67 -14.66 6.55
C LEU A 73 15.17 -14.66 6.23
N LYS A 74 15.81 -15.83 6.35
CA LYS A 74 17.24 -15.99 6.08
C LYS A 74 17.43 -16.05 4.57
N ILE A 75 17.57 -14.89 3.94
CA ILE A 75 17.88 -14.81 2.52
C ILE A 75 19.40 -15.04 2.34
N PRO A 76 19.83 -16.04 1.55
CA PRO A 76 21.25 -16.28 1.30
C PRO A 76 21.94 -15.08 0.67
N VAL A 77 23.18 -14.83 1.10
CA VAL A 77 24.03 -13.80 0.51
C VAL A 77 24.25 -14.11 -0.97
N GLY A 78 23.98 -13.15 -1.85
CA GLY A 78 24.15 -13.29 -3.29
C GLY A 78 22.93 -13.81 -4.06
N LEU A 79 21.84 -14.22 -3.40
CA LEU A 79 20.60 -14.62 -4.09
C LEU A 79 20.00 -13.44 -4.87
N LEU A 80 20.04 -12.26 -4.27
CA LEU A 80 19.60 -11.00 -4.86
C LEU A 80 20.81 -10.13 -5.18
N THR A 81 20.72 -9.37 -6.28
CA THR A 81 21.72 -8.33 -6.56
C THR A 81 21.54 -7.17 -5.58
N GLU A 82 22.59 -6.38 -5.35
CA GLU A 82 22.53 -5.19 -4.49
C GLU A 82 21.36 -4.27 -4.86
N ARG A 83 21.14 -4.09 -6.16
CA ARG A 83 20.02 -3.27 -6.68
C ARG A 83 18.66 -3.85 -6.36
N GLN A 84 18.50 -5.18 -6.37
CA GLN A 84 17.26 -5.85 -5.99
C GLN A 84 17.01 -5.71 -4.49
N THR A 85 18.02 -5.97 -3.68
CA THR A 85 17.96 -5.82 -2.22
C THR A 85 17.62 -4.39 -1.82
N LEU A 86 18.26 -3.40 -2.44
CA LEU A 86 18.00 -1.99 -2.17
C LEU A 86 16.54 -1.61 -2.46
N ILE A 87 15.99 -2.06 -3.58
CA ILE A 87 14.59 -1.78 -3.94
C ILE A 87 13.62 -2.45 -2.96
N LEU A 88 13.89 -3.68 -2.53
CA LEU A 88 13.07 -4.35 -1.50
C LEU A 88 13.14 -3.60 -0.17
N LYS A 89 14.33 -3.19 0.26
CA LYS A 89 14.51 -2.39 1.47
C LYS A 89 13.70 -1.09 1.41
N CYS A 90 13.80 -0.35 0.31
CA CYS A 90 13.03 0.88 0.15
C CYS A 90 11.51 0.65 0.18
N LEU A 91 11.02 -0.47 -0.37
CA LEU A 91 9.60 -0.78 -0.44
C LEU A 91 9.03 -1.30 0.88
N TYR A 92 9.77 -2.15 1.60
CA TYR A 92 9.25 -2.91 2.74
C TYR A 92 9.80 -2.41 4.09
N ASP A 93 11.05 -1.96 4.16
CA ASP A 93 11.64 -1.46 5.41
C ASP A 93 11.38 0.05 5.57
N GLU A 94 11.44 0.80 4.45
CA GLU A 94 11.27 2.26 4.44
C GLU A 94 9.89 2.70 3.94
N GLU A 95 9.02 1.76 3.56
CA GLU A 95 7.61 1.98 3.13
C GLU A 95 7.43 3.02 2.01
N ARG A 96 8.43 3.18 1.14
CA ARG A 96 8.38 4.16 0.04
C ARG A 96 7.55 3.67 -1.12
N ASP A 97 6.95 4.61 -1.85
CA ASP A 97 6.28 4.29 -3.10
C ASP A 97 7.24 4.18 -4.30
N VAL A 98 6.75 3.60 -5.40
CA VAL A 98 7.56 3.38 -6.61
C VAL A 98 8.09 4.69 -7.22
N ALA A 99 7.33 5.78 -7.13
CA ALA A 99 7.72 7.07 -7.69
C ALA A 99 8.81 7.73 -6.83
N GLU A 100 8.72 7.65 -5.51
CA GLU A 100 9.74 8.12 -4.57
C GLU A 100 11.06 7.36 -4.77
N ILE A 101 11.01 6.03 -4.95
CA ILE A 101 12.20 5.22 -5.23
C ILE A 101 12.81 5.57 -6.58
N ALA A 102 11.98 5.78 -7.61
CA ALA A 102 12.44 6.18 -8.94
C ALA A 102 13.20 7.51 -8.89
N GLN A 103 12.69 8.50 -8.14
CA GLN A 103 13.36 9.78 -7.92
C GLN A 103 14.66 9.62 -7.12
N LEU A 104 14.60 8.89 -6.00
CA LEU A 104 15.75 8.65 -5.11
C LEU A 104 16.91 7.99 -5.84
N LEU A 105 16.62 6.96 -6.64
CA LEU A 105 17.61 6.18 -7.37
C LEU A 105 17.91 6.73 -8.77
N LYS A 106 17.28 7.84 -9.18
CA LYS A 106 17.40 8.49 -10.50
C LYS A 106 17.18 7.53 -11.67
N ILE A 107 16.14 6.71 -11.58
CA ILE A 107 15.79 5.68 -12.57
C ILE A 107 14.30 5.78 -12.91
N ASP A 108 13.87 5.13 -13.99
CA ASP A 108 12.46 5.08 -14.35
C ASP A 108 11.64 4.20 -13.38
N ALA A 109 10.40 4.58 -13.12
CA ALA A 109 9.43 3.81 -12.33
C ALA A 109 9.23 2.39 -12.88
N GLN A 110 9.28 2.22 -14.21
CA GLN A 110 9.22 0.89 -14.81
C GLN A 110 10.45 0.03 -14.46
N THR A 111 11.61 0.65 -14.29
CA THR A 111 12.82 -0.04 -13.84
C THR A 111 12.68 -0.51 -12.38
N VAL A 112 12.06 0.30 -11.52
CA VAL A 112 11.75 -0.10 -10.14
C VAL A 112 10.80 -1.31 -10.12
N ARG A 113 9.67 -1.24 -10.85
CA ARG A 113 8.66 -2.32 -10.92
C ARG A 113 9.24 -3.62 -11.47
N SER A 114 9.98 -3.54 -12.58
CA SER A 114 10.59 -4.72 -13.19
C SER A 114 11.68 -5.34 -12.32
N THR A 115 12.46 -4.54 -11.59
CA THR A 115 13.48 -5.05 -10.68
C THR A 115 12.86 -5.70 -9.45
N HIS A 116 11.82 -5.09 -8.87
CA HIS A 116 11.02 -5.66 -7.78
C HIS A 116 10.43 -7.01 -8.18
N HIS A 117 9.78 -7.08 -9.35
CA HIS A 117 9.21 -8.32 -9.87
C HIS A 117 10.27 -9.43 -10.02
N LYS A 118 11.44 -9.11 -10.59
CA LYS A 118 12.56 -10.07 -10.72
C LYS A 118 13.10 -10.53 -9.37
N ALA A 119 13.18 -9.64 -8.39
CA ALA A 119 13.61 -9.98 -7.04
C ALA A 119 12.63 -10.98 -6.38
N LEU A 120 11.32 -10.70 -6.48
CA LEU A 120 10.28 -11.61 -5.95
C LEU A 120 10.28 -12.97 -6.65
N LEU A 121 10.50 -13.02 -7.97
CA LEU A 121 10.64 -14.29 -8.68
C LEU A 121 11.80 -15.12 -8.12
N ARG A 122 12.98 -14.50 -7.91
CA ARG A 122 14.15 -15.20 -7.36
C ARG A 122 13.90 -15.72 -5.94
N LEU A 123 13.30 -14.89 -5.08
CA LEU A 123 12.93 -15.30 -3.73
C LEU A 123 11.94 -16.47 -3.77
N ARG A 124 10.92 -16.39 -4.64
CA ARG A 124 9.92 -17.44 -4.77
C ARG A 124 10.53 -18.76 -5.26
N GLU A 125 11.42 -18.73 -6.24
CA GLU A 125 12.06 -19.97 -6.71
C GLU A 125 12.98 -20.58 -5.65
N HIS A 126 13.66 -19.76 -4.84
CA HIS A 126 14.46 -20.25 -3.71
C HIS A 126 13.59 -20.95 -2.65
N PHE A 127 12.54 -20.28 -2.17
CA PHE A 127 11.64 -20.82 -1.15
C PHE A 127 10.66 -21.89 -1.66
N LYS A 128 10.51 -22.07 -2.97
CA LYS A 128 9.82 -23.24 -3.53
C LYS A 128 10.65 -24.53 -3.43
N GLY A 129 11.98 -24.41 -3.43
CA GLY A 129 12.90 -25.54 -3.24
C GLY A 129 13.08 -25.93 -1.78
N GLU A 130 12.91 -24.99 -0.86
CA GLU A 130 12.72 -25.21 0.58
C GLU A 130 11.23 -25.52 0.88
N ALA A 131 10.76 -26.68 0.41
CA ALA A 131 9.59 -27.27 1.07
C ALA A 131 10.05 -27.81 2.45
N PRO A 132 9.22 -27.68 3.50
CA PRO A 132 9.53 -28.16 4.85
C PRO A 132 9.78 -29.68 4.91
#